data_AF-A0AAV5W0K2-F1
#
_entry.id   AF-A0AAV5W0K2-F1
#
_cell.length_a   1.000
_cell.length_b   1.000
_cell.length_c   1.000
_cell.angle_alpha   90.00
_cell.angle_beta   90.00
_cell.angle_gamma   90.00
#
_symmetry.space_group_name_H-M   'P 1'
#
loop_
_entity.id
_entity.type
_entity.pdbx_description
1 polymer ?
#
loop_
_entity_poly.entity_id
_entity_poly.type
_entity_poly.pdbx_seq_one_letter_code
_entity_poly.pdbx_strand_id
1 'polypeptide(L)'
;KFRSTVEGNLNDRLIRTRIGMTTASHDQRSRSHHRQRRVHRHSGVRYQVGNGTEVSCCVKYAIFVFNIIFFFFGFTLVAVGTYCQIDKASMYSRFQQAGNMALDPTLILIVVGILTFFIGFCGCIGSLRENTVLLTIYATLLGIIFALQVVMLAIMYFYKGKVMEFVGTTLRDVIPSYRDDVDLQTFIDLVQTGMQCCGIKGPDDWDANLYFAKVADCASNPGGICSSPEANGVPYSCCVNPFRVDEDQNTIVNTACGYKTREMTSSHLIFQMGCLDVIDGWIKTNMMPFGVALIIVVCIQMIAICLAQNLKSDILAQKAKWMNS
;
A
#
# COMPACT_ATOMS: atom_id res chain seq x y z
N LYS A 1 -84.29 17.64 38.37
CA LYS A 1 -84.93 18.60 37.43
C LYS A 1 -84.48 20.00 37.83
N PHE A 2 -83.84 20.76 36.93
CA PHE A 2 -83.65 22.24 36.93
C PHE A 2 -83.41 23.03 38.25
N ARG A 3 -82.30 23.81 38.28
CA ARG A 3 -82.10 25.08 39.05
C ARG A 3 -82.20 24.98 40.60
N SER A 4 -81.64 25.84 41.45
CA SER A 4 -80.97 27.16 41.41
C SER A 4 -80.55 27.50 42.87
N THR A 5 -79.88 28.65 43.06
CA THR A 5 -79.77 29.41 44.34
C THR A 5 -78.73 28.83 45.33
N VAL A 6 -77.48 29.30 45.34
CA VAL A 6 -76.92 30.61 45.80
C VAL A 6 -76.60 30.63 47.30
N GLU A 7 -75.33 30.35 47.58
CA GLU A 7 -74.46 30.88 48.63
C GLU A 7 -73.05 30.97 47.98
N GLY A 8 -72.10 31.83 48.33
CA GLY A 8 -72.04 32.88 49.36
C GLY A 8 -70.57 33.04 49.80
N ASN A 9 -69.96 34.21 49.60
CA ASN A 9 -68.54 34.55 49.93
C ASN A 9 -67.47 33.69 49.19
N LEU A 10 -66.32 34.21 48.75
CA LEU A 10 -65.38 35.10 49.45
C LEU A 10 -64.51 35.86 48.41
N ASN A 11 -63.99 37.03 48.79
CA ASN A 11 -63.05 37.79 47.95
C ASN A 11 -61.72 37.05 47.73
N ASP A 12 -61.18 37.05 46.51
CA ASP A 12 -59.82 37.57 46.34
C ASP A 12 -59.40 37.98 44.90
N ARG A 13 -58.62 39.07 44.88
CA ARG A 13 -57.55 39.47 43.92
C ARG A 13 -57.81 39.79 42.44
N LEU A 14 -57.71 41.11 42.21
CA LEU A 14 -56.77 41.79 41.28
C LEU A 14 -57.14 41.86 39.79
N ILE A 15 -57.96 42.86 39.48
CA ILE A 15 -58.14 43.37 38.12
C ILE A 15 -57.04 44.38 37.76
N ARG A 16 -56.62 44.25 36.51
CA ARG A 16 -55.63 45.03 35.75
C ARG A 16 -56.18 46.39 35.33
N THR A 17 -55.39 47.47 35.51
CA THR A 17 -55.65 48.76 34.83
C THR A 17 -54.35 49.37 34.30
N ARG A 18 -54.34 49.78 33.03
CA ARG A 18 -53.25 50.49 32.34
C ARG A 18 -53.88 51.54 31.44
N ILE A 19 -53.48 52.81 31.56
CA ILE A 19 -53.97 53.94 30.77
C ILE A 19 -52.78 54.77 30.27
N GLY A 20 -52.81 55.22 29.00
CA GLY A 20 -51.94 56.28 28.43
C GLY A 20 -50.45 55.93 28.21
N MET A 21 -49.72 56.26 27.14
CA MET A 21 -49.86 57.28 26.07
C MET A 21 -50.15 58.70 26.62
N THR A 22 -49.33 59.75 26.47
CA THR A 22 -48.02 59.97 25.79
C THR A 22 -47.14 60.91 26.69
N THR A 23 -45.96 61.47 26.36
CA THR A 23 -45.23 61.69 25.09
C THR A 23 -43.69 61.74 25.32
N ALA A 24 -42.94 61.89 24.22
CA ALA A 24 -41.49 61.97 24.05
C ALA A 24 -40.77 63.24 24.55
N SER A 25 -39.48 63.08 24.87
CA SER A 25 -38.44 64.12 24.83
C SER A 25 -37.10 63.51 24.35
N HIS A 26 -36.28 64.31 23.64
CA HIS A 26 -34.93 63.94 23.16
C HIS A 26 -34.01 63.55 24.34
N ASP A 27 -33.00 62.67 24.23
CA ASP A 27 -31.81 62.84 23.37
C ASP A 27 -30.97 61.53 23.23
N GLN A 28 -29.78 61.63 22.64
CA GLN A 28 -28.97 60.56 22.04
C GLN A 28 -28.40 59.44 22.96
N ARG A 29 -28.15 58.28 22.31
CA ARG A 29 -26.98 57.37 22.48
C ARG A 29 -27.00 56.27 23.57
N SER A 30 -27.59 55.11 23.27
CA SER A 30 -26.98 53.80 23.65
C SER A 30 -27.52 52.53 22.96
N ARG A 31 -26.56 51.76 22.41
CA ARG A 31 -26.45 50.28 22.38
C ARG A 31 -27.72 49.44 22.09
N SER A 32 -27.84 49.00 20.84
CA SER A 32 -28.68 47.88 20.41
C SER A 32 -28.10 46.53 20.86
N HIS A 33 -28.61 45.96 21.97
CA HIS A 33 -28.36 44.56 22.30
C HIS A 33 -29.27 43.63 21.49
N HIS A 34 -28.71 42.98 20.46
CA HIS A 34 -29.36 41.84 19.79
C HIS A 34 -29.52 40.66 20.76
N ARG A 35 -30.73 40.49 21.32
CA ARG A 35 -31.10 39.24 22.00
C ARG A 35 -31.68 38.25 21.01
N GLN A 36 -30.81 37.46 20.37
CA GLN A 36 -31.23 36.32 19.54
C GLN A 36 -32.16 35.40 20.33
N ARG A 37 -33.41 35.22 19.89
CA ARG A 37 -34.27 34.14 20.37
C ARG A 37 -33.75 32.84 19.78
N ARG A 38 -33.01 32.06 20.59
CA ARG A 38 -32.54 30.72 20.24
C ARG A 38 -33.76 29.79 20.15
N VAL A 39 -34.26 29.56 18.93
CA VAL A 39 -35.33 28.59 18.67
C VAL A 39 -34.74 27.20 18.88
N HIS A 40 -34.99 26.60 20.05
CA HIS A 40 -34.71 25.19 20.27
C HIS A 40 -35.71 24.36 19.45
N ARG A 41 -35.34 24.08 18.20
CA ARG A 41 -35.97 23.06 17.37
C ARG A 41 -35.67 21.70 18.00
N HIS A 42 -36.52 21.29 18.94
CA HIS A 42 -36.55 19.90 19.38
C HIS A 42 -37.01 19.05 18.20
N SER A 43 -36.05 18.55 17.43
CA SER A 43 -36.26 17.48 16.45
C SER A 43 -36.58 16.21 17.23
N GLY A 44 -37.85 16.09 17.66
CA GLY A 44 -38.39 14.91 18.33
C GLY A 44 -38.46 13.73 17.37
N VAL A 45 -37.31 13.11 17.08
CA VAL A 45 -37.25 11.83 16.39
C VAL A 45 -37.85 10.80 17.35
N ARG A 46 -39.11 10.43 17.11
CA ARG A 46 -39.80 9.36 17.83
C ARG A 46 -39.19 8.03 17.39
N TYR A 47 -38.09 7.64 18.02
CA TYR A 47 -37.55 6.29 17.87
C TYR A 47 -38.57 5.27 18.38
N GLN A 48 -39.07 4.42 17.48
CA GLN A 48 -39.76 3.21 17.90
C GLN A 48 -38.73 2.26 18.51
N VAL A 49 -39.06 1.72 19.69
CA VAL A 49 -38.29 0.65 20.32
C VAL A 49 -38.59 -0.64 19.56
N GLY A 50 -37.84 -0.88 18.49
CA GLY A 50 -37.79 -2.17 17.81
C GLY A 50 -36.83 -3.10 18.55
N ASN A 51 -37.32 -4.27 18.97
CA ASN A 51 -36.48 -5.30 19.57
C ASN A 51 -35.54 -5.91 18.52
N GLY A 52 -34.27 -5.50 18.57
CA GLY A 52 -33.18 -6.04 17.76
C GLY A 52 -31.92 -5.20 17.92
N THR A 53 -30.76 -5.85 17.95
CA THR A 53 -29.47 -5.15 17.92
C THR A 53 -29.31 -4.46 16.56
N GLU A 54 -29.11 -3.13 16.53
CA GLU A 54 -28.97 -2.38 15.26
C GLU A 54 -27.71 -2.73 14.47
N VAL A 55 -26.73 -3.37 15.11
CA VAL A 55 -25.51 -3.86 14.45
C VAL A 55 -25.87 -4.98 13.49
N SER A 56 -25.70 -4.73 12.19
CA SER A 56 -25.93 -5.74 11.15
C SER A 56 -24.97 -6.91 11.28
N CYS A 57 -25.47 -8.05 11.76
CA CYS A 57 -24.73 -9.30 11.99
C CYS A 57 -23.85 -9.68 10.78
N CYS A 58 -24.40 -9.63 9.56
CA CYS A 58 -23.69 -9.91 8.32
C CYS A 58 -22.46 -9.02 8.11
N VAL A 59 -22.53 -7.73 8.46
CA VAL A 59 -21.40 -6.79 8.34
C VAL A 59 -20.29 -7.14 9.34
N LYS A 60 -20.65 -7.44 10.60
CA LYS A 60 -19.70 -7.85 11.63
C LYS A 60 -18.92 -9.10 11.22
N TYR A 61 -19.60 -10.13 10.74
CA TYR A 61 -18.96 -11.37 10.28
C TYR A 61 -18.20 -11.21 8.96
N ALA A 62 -18.68 -10.38 8.02
CA ALA A 62 -17.95 -10.10 6.78
C ALA A 62 -16.61 -9.39 7.04
N ILE A 63 -16.59 -8.35 7.90
CA ILE A 63 -15.35 -7.67 8.32
C ILE A 63 -14.41 -8.66 9.01
N PHE A 64 -14.92 -9.52 9.90
CA PHE A 64 -14.11 -10.51 10.60
C PHE A 64 -13.49 -11.54 9.65
N VAL A 65 -14.27 -12.17 8.77
CA VAL A 65 -13.80 -13.18 7.82
C VAL A 65 -12.83 -12.60 6.79
N PHE A 66 -13.03 -11.35 6.35
CA PHE A 66 -12.05 -10.68 5.50
C PHE A 66 -10.73 -10.46 6.25
N ASN A 67 -10.77 -9.88 7.45
CA ASN A 67 -9.56 -9.54 8.19
C ASN A 67 -8.79 -10.75 8.74
N ILE A 68 -9.44 -11.90 9.00
CA ILE A 68 -8.72 -13.09 9.46
C ILE A 68 -7.84 -13.68 8.35
N ILE A 69 -8.23 -13.53 7.08
CA ILE A 69 -7.40 -13.90 5.92
C ILE A 69 -6.14 -13.03 5.86
N PHE A 70 -6.29 -11.70 5.99
CA PHE A 70 -5.13 -10.79 6.04
C PHE A 70 -4.23 -11.00 7.26
N PHE A 71 -4.81 -11.36 8.41
CA PHE A 71 -4.05 -11.70 9.60
C PHE A 71 -3.13 -12.90 9.37
N PHE A 72 -3.65 -14.02 8.85
CA PHE A 72 -2.84 -15.19 8.54
C PHE A 72 -1.86 -14.94 7.39
N PHE A 73 -2.28 -14.24 6.34
CA PHE A 73 -1.39 -13.87 5.23
C PHE A 73 -0.20 -13.00 5.71
N GLY A 74 -0.47 -11.98 6.54
CA GLY A 74 0.57 -11.16 7.16
C GLY A 74 1.52 -11.98 8.04
N PHE A 75 1.00 -12.92 8.83
CA PHE A 75 1.81 -13.85 9.61
C PHE A 75 2.72 -14.72 8.73
N THR A 76 2.19 -15.30 7.64
CA THR A 76 2.97 -16.09 6.69
C THR A 76 4.07 -15.25 6.03
N LEU A 77 3.79 -14.00 5.64
CA LEU A 77 4.81 -13.09 5.12
C LEU A 77 5.93 -12.86 6.14
N VAL A 78 5.61 -12.54 7.40
CA VAL A 78 6.65 -12.37 8.44
C VAL A 78 7.46 -13.65 8.62
N ALA A 79 6.81 -14.81 8.70
CA ALA A 79 7.49 -16.10 8.87
C ALA A 79 8.46 -16.41 7.71
N VAL A 80 8.02 -16.27 6.45
CA VAL A 80 8.84 -16.49 5.26
C VAL A 80 9.98 -15.47 5.19
N GLY A 81 9.69 -14.18 5.39
CA GLY A 81 10.70 -13.13 5.35
C GLY A 81 11.77 -13.29 6.42
N THR A 82 11.38 -13.64 7.66
CA THR A 82 12.33 -13.94 8.74
C THR A 82 13.13 -15.21 8.47
N TYR A 83 12.52 -16.26 7.91
CA TYR A 83 13.24 -17.47 7.50
C TYR A 83 14.33 -17.15 6.45
N CYS A 84 13.97 -16.43 5.38
CA CYS A 84 14.94 -16.03 4.36
C CYS A 84 16.03 -15.09 4.90
N GLN A 85 15.71 -14.15 5.82
CA GLN A 85 16.74 -13.33 6.48
C GLN A 85 17.74 -14.16 7.29
N ILE A 86 17.26 -15.18 8.01
CA ILE A 86 18.13 -16.04 8.83
C ILE A 86 19.04 -16.88 7.92
N ASP A 87 18.51 -17.42 6.83
CA ASP A 87 19.28 -18.18 5.84
C ASP A 87 20.39 -17.30 5.22
N LYS A 88 20.04 -16.11 4.72
CA LYS A 88 21.00 -15.09 4.26
C LYS A 88 22.07 -14.78 5.32
N ALA A 89 21.66 -14.47 6.55
CA ALA A 89 22.59 -14.14 7.63
C ALA A 89 23.54 -15.29 7.97
N SER A 90 23.09 -16.55 7.83
CA SER A 90 23.93 -17.72 8.05
C SER A 90 24.99 -17.91 6.96
N MET A 91 24.64 -17.64 5.69
CA MET A 91 25.52 -17.81 4.53
C MET A 91 26.47 -16.63 4.31
N TYR A 92 25.98 -15.39 4.45
CA TYR A 92 26.70 -14.16 4.05
C TYR A 92 27.51 -13.48 5.17
N SER A 93 27.62 -14.09 6.36
CA SER A 93 28.28 -13.50 7.54
C SER A 93 29.81 -13.25 7.42
N ARG A 94 30.39 -13.22 6.21
CA ARG A 94 31.82 -12.99 5.99
C ARG A 94 32.25 -12.00 4.91
N PHE A 95 31.39 -11.53 4.00
CA PHE A 95 31.82 -10.56 2.98
C PHE A 95 30.79 -9.45 2.67
N GLN A 96 31.34 -8.24 2.50
CA GLN A 96 30.73 -7.04 1.92
C GLN A 96 29.43 -6.48 2.52
N GLN A 97 29.57 -5.73 3.62
CA GLN A 97 28.65 -4.66 3.99
C GLN A 97 28.86 -3.44 3.07
N ALA A 98 28.03 -3.25 2.02
CA ALA A 98 27.84 -1.94 1.34
C ALA A 98 26.68 -1.91 0.30
N GLY A 99 25.52 -2.49 0.59
CA GLY A 99 24.30 -2.33 -0.22
C GLY A 99 23.18 -1.69 0.60
N ASN A 100 22.39 -0.78 0.02
CA ASN A 100 21.35 -0.03 0.75
C ASN A 100 20.36 -0.97 1.45
N MET A 101 20.47 -1.11 2.78
CA MET A 101 19.65 -2.03 3.59
C MET A 101 18.13 -1.86 3.38
N ALA A 102 17.69 -0.67 2.98
CA ALA A 102 16.28 -0.36 2.69
C ALA A 102 15.71 -1.01 1.42
N LEU A 103 16.55 -1.57 0.55
CA LEU A 103 16.15 -2.21 -0.71
C LEU A 103 16.24 -3.74 -0.69
N ASP A 104 16.64 -4.36 0.42
CA ASP A 104 16.62 -5.83 0.53
C ASP A 104 15.18 -6.37 0.43
N PRO A 105 14.87 -7.24 -0.55
CA PRO A 105 13.53 -7.79 -0.74
C PRO A 105 13.00 -8.50 0.51
N THR A 106 13.86 -9.17 1.29
CA THR A 106 13.42 -9.87 2.50
C THR A 106 13.04 -8.93 3.64
N LEU A 107 13.74 -7.80 3.82
CA LEU A 107 13.33 -6.76 4.77
C LEU A 107 11.99 -6.13 4.39
N ILE A 108 11.79 -5.79 3.10
CA ILE A 108 10.53 -5.23 2.60
C ILE A 108 9.37 -6.20 2.88
N LEU A 109 9.58 -7.49 2.61
CA LEU A 109 8.58 -8.54 2.83
C LEU A 109 8.21 -8.69 4.32
N ILE A 110 9.18 -8.59 5.24
CA ILE A 110 8.90 -8.55 6.69
C ILE A 110 8.08 -7.31 7.06
N VAL A 111 8.47 -6.11 6.62
CA VAL A 111 7.79 -4.86 6.97
C VAL A 111 6.34 -4.86 6.48
N VAL A 112 6.10 -5.27 5.23
CA VAL A 112 4.75 -5.43 4.67
C VAL A 112 3.95 -6.50 5.42
N GLY A 113 4.59 -7.61 5.80
CA GLY A 113 3.99 -8.65 6.63
C GLY A 113 3.52 -8.14 7.99
N ILE A 114 4.38 -7.41 8.73
CA ILE A 114 4.05 -6.84 10.04
C ILE A 114 2.89 -5.85 9.94
N LEU A 115 2.91 -4.95 8.95
CA LEU A 115 1.83 -3.99 8.72
C LEU A 115 0.51 -4.70 8.42
N THR A 116 0.53 -5.71 7.55
CA THR A 116 -0.67 -6.48 7.17
C THR A 116 -1.22 -7.28 8.34
N PHE A 117 -0.35 -7.93 9.12
CA PHE A 117 -0.70 -8.65 10.34
C PHE A 117 -1.36 -7.73 11.37
N PHE A 118 -0.78 -6.55 11.62
CA PHE A 118 -1.33 -5.59 12.59
C PHE A 118 -2.69 -5.03 12.16
N ILE A 119 -2.86 -4.71 10.87
CA ILE A 119 -4.15 -4.27 10.31
C ILE A 119 -5.20 -5.37 10.45
N GLY A 120 -4.88 -6.62 10.08
CA GLY A 120 -5.76 -7.78 10.25
C GLY A 120 -6.15 -8.00 11.71
N PHE A 121 -5.19 -7.90 12.64
CA PHE A 121 -5.43 -8.00 14.09
C PHE A 121 -6.39 -6.91 14.59
N CYS A 122 -6.15 -5.63 14.23
CA CYS A 122 -7.03 -4.53 14.61
C CYS A 122 -8.44 -4.68 14.03
N GLY A 123 -8.57 -5.14 12.78
CA GLY A 123 -9.87 -5.41 12.16
C GLY A 123 -10.62 -6.56 12.83
N CYS A 124 -9.95 -7.67 13.12
CA CYS A 124 -10.54 -8.84 13.78
C CYS A 124 -10.98 -8.53 15.22
N ILE A 125 -10.08 -8.00 16.05
CA ILE A 125 -10.40 -7.74 17.47
C ILE A 125 -11.35 -6.54 17.60
N GLY A 126 -11.20 -5.50 16.76
CA GLY A 126 -12.09 -4.35 16.72
C GLY A 126 -13.54 -4.72 16.38
N SER A 127 -13.75 -5.60 15.39
CA SER A 127 -15.08 -6.10 15.03
C SER A 127 -15.65 -7.07 16.07
N LEU A 128 -14.89 -8.09 16.51
CA LEU A 128 -15.37 -9.07 17.48
C LEU A 128 -15.73 -8.48 18.85
N ARG A 129 -14.85 -7.61 19.40
CA ARG A 129 -15.02 -6.98 20.72
C ARG A 129 -15.81 -5.68 20.69
N GLU A 130 -16.33 -5.28 19.53
CA GLU A 130 -17.05 -4.01 19.34
C GLU A 130 -16.27 -2.80 19.91
N ASN A 131 -14.95 -2.86 19.73
CA ASN A 131 -14.03 -1.87 20.28
C ASN A 131 -13.80 -0.76 19.26
N THR A 132 -14.50 0.35 19.46
CA THR A 132 -14.47 1.55 18.63
C THR A 132 -13.08 2.19 18.51
N VAL A 133 -12.15 1.93 19.44
CA VAL A 133 -10.76 2.41 19.36
C VAL A 133 -9.98 1.59 18.34
N LEU A 134 -9.97 0.25 18.45
CA LEU A 134 -9.29 -0.61 17.48
C LEU A 134 -9.89 -0.47 16.07
N LEU A 135 -11.21 -0.34 15.98
CA LEU A 135 -11.92 -0.11 14.71
C LEU A 135 -11.59 1.25 14.09
N THR A 136 -11.30 2.27 14.92
CA THR A 136 -10.78 3.56 14.44
C THR A 136 -9.34 3.41 13.94
N ILE A 137 -8.46 2.74 14.70
CA ILE A 137 -7.06 2.47 14.30
C ILE A 137 -7.03 1.76 12.94
N TYR A 138 -7.80 0.68 12.80
CA TYR A 138 -7.98 -0.07 11.54
C TYR A 138 -8.35 0.86 10.37
N ALA A 139 -9.41 1.65 10.50
CA ALA A 139 -9.85 2.55 9.44
C ALA A 139 -8.84 3.67 9.14
N THR A 140 -8.11 4.18 10.14
CA THR A 140 -7.04 5.17 9.92
C THR A 140 -5.83 4.58 9.20
N LEU A 141 -5.43 3.34 9.49
CA LEU A 141 -4.33 2.67 8.79
C LEU A 141 -4.67 2.40 7.32
N LEU A 142 -5.90 1.94 7.03
CA LEU A 142 -6.38 1.82 5.66
C LEU A 142 -6.45 3.18 4.95
N GLY A 143 -6.87 4.25 5.63
CA GLY A 143 -6.87 5.60 5.09
C GLY A 143 -5.46 6.13 4.75
N ILE A 144 -4.46 5.83 5.58
CA ILE A 144 -3.06 6.15 5.32
C ILE A 144 -2.54 5.37 4.10
N ILE A 145 -2.83 4.06 4.02
CA ILE A 145 -2.45 3.24 2.87
C ILE A 145 -3.07 3.77 1.57
N PHE A 146 -4.37 4.12 1.59
CA PHE A 146 -5.05 4.72 0.44
C PHE A 146 -4.40 6.05 0.02
N ALA A 147 -4.06 6.93 0.98
CA ALA A 147 -3.36 8.17 0.68
C ALA A 147 -1.96 7.94 0.07
N LEU A 148 -1.19 6.98 0.61
CA LEU A 148 0.11 6.58 0.06
C LEU A 148 -0.02 6.01 -1.36
N GLN A 149 -1.06 5.20 -1.64
CA GLN A 149 -1.33 4.72 -3.00
C GLN A 149 -1.57 5.88 -3.97
N VAL A 150 -2.44 6.84 -3.62
CA VAL A 150 -2.70 8.02 -4.47
C VAL A 150 -1.42 8.82 -4.74
N VAL A 151 -0.56 9.02 -3.72
CA VAL A 151 0.73 9.71 -3.88
C VAL A 151 1.67 8.92 -4.81
N MET A 152 1.83 7.61 -4.61
CA MET A 152 2.68 6.77 -5.44
C MET A 152 2.23 6.74 -6.91
N LEU A 153 0.92 6.71 -7.16
CA LEU A 153 0.35 6.77 -8.50
C LEU A 153 0.58 8.13 -9.17
N ALA A 154 0.43 9.23 -8.43
CA ALA A 154 0.76 10.56 -8.93
C ALA A 154 2.26 10.65 -9.29
N ILE A 155 3.15 10.14 -8.44
CA ILE A 155 4.60 10.10 -8.72
C ILE A 155 4.88 9.30 -9.99
N MET A 156 4.34 8.07 -10.09
CA MET A 156 4.54 7.19 -11.25
C MET A 156 4.02 7.82 -12.55
N TYR A 157 2.87 8.50 -12.51
CA TYR A 157 2.27 9.14 -13.68
C TYR A 157 3.04 10.40 -14.12
N PHE A 158 3.26 11.36 -13.22
CA PHE A 158 3.88 12.64 -13.56
C PHE A 158 5.39 12.55 -13.78
N TYR A 159 6.07 11.65 -13.06
CA TYR A 159 7.54 11.54 -13.08
C TYR A 159 8.05 10.26 -13.75
N LYS A 160 7.24 9.60 -14.60
CA LYS A 160 7.59 8.35 -15.29
C LYS A 160 9.01 8.31 -15.87
N GLY A 161 9.46 9.41 -16.49
CA GLY A 161 10.81 9.50 -17.06
C GLY A 161 11.91 9.48 -16.00
N LYS A 162 11.70 10.16 -14.86
CA LYS A 162 12.61 10.14 -13.71
C LYS A 162 12.57 8.80 -12.97
N VAL A 163 11.43 8.11 -12.95
CA VAL A 163 11.32 6.73 -12.42
C VAL A 163 12.11 5.75 -13.29
N MET A 164 11.99 5.83 -14.63
CA MET A 164 12.78 4.99 -15.54
C MET A 164 14.28 5.32 -15.50
N GLU A 165 14.64 6.59 -15.36
CA GLU A 165 16.03 7.04 -15.13
C GLU A 165 16.57 6.46 -13.82
N PHE A 166 15.80 6.53 -12.73
CA PHE A 166 16.15 5.94 -11.43
C PHE A 166 16.37 4.43 -11.53
N VAL A 167 15.43 3.69 -12.14
CA VAL A 167 15.56 2.24 -12.40
C VAL A 167 16.82 1.95 -13.21
N GLY A 168 17.07 2.73 -14.27
CA GLY A 168 18.28 2.61 -15.09
C GLY A 168 19.57 2.88 -14.31
N THR A 169 19.59 3.83 -13.37
CA THR A 169 20.75 4.05 -12.48
C THR A 169 20.92 2.93 -11.47
N THR A 170 19.85 2.47 -10.82
CA THR A 170 19.93 1.35 -9.86
C THR A 170 20.42 0.08 -10.53
N LEU A 171 19.98 -0.24 -11.75
CA LEU A 171 20.49 -1.40 -12.49
C LEU A 171 21.99 -1.26 -12.84
N ARG A 172 22.48 -0.03 -13.12
CA ARG A 172 23.89 0.24 -13.43
C ARG A 172 24.80 0.03 -12.24
N ASP A 173 24.40 0.50 -11.07
CA ASP A 173 25.16 0.37 -9.82
C ASP A 173 25.27 -1.11 -9.37
N VAL A 174 24.43 -1.97 -9.94
CA VAL A 174 24.21 -3.35 -9.52
C VAL A 174 24.88 -4.38 -10.46
N ILE A 175 25.02 -4.10 -11.76
CA ILE A 175 25.76 -4.98 -12.69
C ILE A 175 27.19 -5.33 -12.24
N PRO A 176 28.02 -4.40 -11.70
CA PRO A 176 29.36 -4.72 -11.24
C PRO A 176 29.40 -5.85 -10.20
N SER A 177 28.39 -5.91 -9.32
CA SER A 177 28.29 -6.89 -8.24
C SER A 177 27.46 -8.14 -8.55
N TYR A 178 27.11 -8.39 -9.82
CA TYR A 178 26.35 -9.57 -10.25
C TYR A 178 26.94 -10.92 -9.78
N ARG A 179 28.26 -11.03 -9.56
CA ARG A 179 28.92 -12.24 -9.03
C ARG A 179 29.19 -12.19 -7.52
N ASP A 180 28.94 -11.06 -6.86
CA ASP A 180 29.24 -10.88 -5.44
C ASP A 180 28.09 -11.35 -4.54
N ASP A 181 26.86 -11.39 -5.09
CA ASP A 181 25.64 -11.80 -4.39
C ASP A 181 24.78 -12.74 -5.26
N VAL A 182 24.49 -13.93 -4.74
CA VAL A 182 23.69 -14.98 -5.40
C VAL A 182 22.21 -14.60 -5.54
N ASP A 183 21.64 -13.85 -4.59
CA ASP A 183 20.26 -13.35 -4.69
C ASP A 183 20.14 -12.38 -5.87
N LEU A 184 21.13 -11.49 -5.98
CA LEU A 184 21.24 -10.55 -7.08
C LEU A 184 21.47 -11.27 -8.41
N GLN A 185 22.37 -12.25 -8.44
CA GLN A 185 22.64 -13.06 -9.62
C GLN A 185 21.33 -13.70 -10.12
N THR A 186 20.59 -14.34 -9.21
CA THR A 186 19.29 -14.98 -9.47
C THR A 186 18.24 -13.98 -9.95
N PHE A 187 18.19 -12.77 -9.38
CA PHE A 187 17.27 -11.72 -9.80
C PHE A 187 17.56 -11.22 -11.22
N ILE A 188 18.83 -10.93 -11.55
CA ILE A 188 19.23 -10.52 -12.90
C ILE A 188 18.96 -11.64 -13.90
N ASP A 189 19.29 -12.89 -13.55
CA ASP A 189 19.03 -14.06 -14.40
C ASP A 189 17.54 -14.25 -14.69
N LEU A 190 16.68 -14.09 -13.67
CA LEU A 190 15.23 -14.16 -13.81
C LEU A 190 14.68 -13.05 -14.69
N VAL A 191 15.19 -11.82 -14.56
CA VAL A 191 14.78 -10.69 -15.41
C VAL A 191 15.21 -10.91 -16.86
N GLN A 192 16.47 -11.30 -17.10
CA GLN A 192 17.01 -11.49 -18.46
C GLN A 192 16.35 -12.65 -19.20
N THR A 193 16.16 -13.79 -18.54
CA THR A 193 15.45 -14.94 -19.13
C THR A 193 13.94 -14.69 -19.28
N GLY A 194 13.30 -14.12 -18.25
CA GLY A 194 11.85 -13.90 -18.23
C GLY A 194 11.37 -12.78 -19.16
N MET A 195 12.18 -11.73 -19.34
CA MET A 195 11.89 -10.61 -20.24
C MET A 195 12.60 -10.71 -21.60
N GLN A 196 13.38 -11.78 -21.85
CA GLN A 196 14.10 -12.02 -23.11
C GLN A 196 14.99 -10.85 -23.55
N CYS A 197 15.84 -10.40 -22.62
CA CYS A 197 16.67 -9.20 -22.76
C CYS A 197 18.08 -9.42 -22.21
N CYS A 198 19.04 -8.56 -22.56
CA CYS A 198 20.40 -8.63 -22.05
C CYS A 198 20.94 -7.25 -21.66
N GLY A 199 21.55 -7.15 -20.48
CA GLY A 199 22.02 -5.88 -19.93
C GLY A 199 20.87 -4.90 -19.66
N ILE A 200 21.18 -3.60 -19.61
CA ILE A 200 20.22 -2.54 -19.25
C ILE A 200 19.68 -1.90 -20.52
N LYS A 201 20.58 -1.50 -21.41
CA LYS A 201 20.37 -1.00 -22.77
C LYS A 201 20.85 -2.00 -23.83
N GLY A 202 21.78 -2.89 -23.49
CA GLY A 202 22.15 -4.02 -24.33
C GLY A 202 23.31 -4.85 -23.78
N PRO A 203 23.80 -5.85 -24.54
CA PRO A 203 24.90 -6.73 -24.12
C PRO A 203 26.19 -6.02 -23.71
N ASP A 204 26.45 -4.82 -24.22
CA ASP A 204 27.66 -4.06 -23.87
C ASP A 204 27.68 -3.48 -22.44
N ASP A 205 26.53 -3.40 -21.74
CA ASP A 205 26.53 -2.97 -20.33
C ASP A 205 27.34 -3.92 -19.42
N TRP A 206 27.58 -5.16 -19.87
CA TRP A 206 28.45 -6.13 -19.18
C TRP A 206 29.94 -5.73 -19.14
N ASP A 207 30.35 -4.69 -19.87
CA ASP A 207 31.69 -4.08 -19.71
C ASP A 207 31.90 -3.44 -18.33
N ALA A 208 30.82 -3.13 -17.60
CA ALA A 208 30.91 -2.65 -16.22
C ALA A 208 31.19 -3.76 -15.19
N ASN A 209 31.14 -5.05 -15.58
CA ASN A 209 31.37 -6.17 -14.67
C ASN A 209 32.77 -6.78 -14.88
N LEU A 210 33.57 -6.88 -13.81
CA LEU A 210 34.95 -7.37 -13.84
C LEU A 210 35.12 -8.77 -14.49
N TYR A 211 34.11 -9.64 -14.41
CA TYR A 211 34.18 -11.00 -14.95
C TYR A 211 33.81 -11.09 -16.43
N PHE A 212 32.98 -10.17 -16.95
CA PHE A 212 32.46 -10.20 -18.32
C PHE A 212 33.04 -9.10 -19.22
N ALA A 213 33.77 -8.14 -18.64
CA ALA A 213 34.37 -7.02 -19.34
C ALA A 213 35.30 -7.43 -20.49
N LYS A 214 35.49 -6.49 -21.42
CA LYS A 214 36.42 -6.68 -22.52
C LYS A 214 37.87 -6.71 -22.04
N VAL A 215 38.63 -7.69 -22.53
CA VAL A 215 40.07 -7.83 -22.21
C VAL A 215 40.87 -6.59 -22.61
N ALA A 216 40.46 -5.92 -23.69
CA ALA A 216 41.08 -4.67 -24.14
C ALA A 216 40.91 -3.51 -23.14
N ASP A 217 39.72 -3.38 -22.53
CA ASP A 217 39.41 -2.29 -21.60
C ASP A 217 40.10 -2.49 -20.25
N CYS A 218 40.28 -3.75 -19.84
CA CYS A 218 41.03 -4.14 -18.65
C CYS A 218 42.52 -3.78 -18.68
N ALA A 219 43.14 -3.73 -19.87
CA ALA A 219 44.56 -3.37 -20.01
C ALA A 219 44.86 -1.92 -19.58
N SER A 220 43.82 -1.09 -19.43
CA SER A 220 43.92 0.31 -18.98
C SER A 220 44.12 0.47 -17.47
N ASN A 221 43.84 -0.59 -16.68
CA ASN A 221 43.89 -0.52 -15.22
C ASN A 221 45.22 -1.07 -14.66
N PRO A 222 45.93 -0.33 -13.79
CA PRO A 222 47.20 -0.78 -13.22
C PRO A 222 46.99 -1.97 -12.28
N GLY A 223 47.39 -3.17 -12.73
CA GLY A 223 47.12 -4.46 -12.07
C GLY A 223 46.18 -5.39 -12.85
N GLY A 224 45.70 -4.97 -14.02
CA GLY A 224 44.71 -5.70 -14.82
C GLY A 224 45.14 -7.07 -15.35
N ILE A 225 44.83 -8.12 -14.59
CA ILE A 225 44.68 -9.49 -15.10
C ILE A 225 43.17 -9.79 -15.20
N CYS A 226 42.52 -9.34 -16.28
CA CYS A 226 41.22 -9.88 -16.66
C CYS A 226 41.40 -11.22 -17.36
N SER A 227 41.63 -12.25 -16.54
CA SER A 227 41.68 -13.66 -16.94
C SER A 227 40.50 -14.44 -16.36
N SER A 228 39.35 -13.78 -16.17
CA SER A 228 38.09 -14.50 -16.04
C SER A 228 37.85 -15.31 -17.32
N PRO A 229 37.53 -16.61 -17.24
CA PRO A 229 37.13 -17.38 -18.41
C PRO A 229 35.98 -16.72 -19.17
N GLU A 230 35.07 -16.02 -18.47
CA GLU A 230 33.89 -15.38 -19.02
C GLU A 230 34.11 -13.99 -19.68
N ALA A 231 35.35 -13.52 -19.78
CA ALA A 231 35.68 -12.24 -20.43
C ALA A 231 35.20 -12.17 -21.90
N ASN A 232 34.87 -10.96 -22.36
CA ASN A 232 34.20 -10.70 -23.64
C ASN A 232 32.87 -11.48 -23.84
N GLY A 233 32.24 -11.89 -22.74
CA GLY A 233 30.99 -12.67 -22.74
C GLY A 233 29.82 -11.92 -22.11
N VAL A 234 28.76 -12.68 -21.85
CA VAL A 234 27.58 -12.31 -21.06
C VAL A 234 27.17 -13.52 -20.21
N PRO A 235 26.34 -13.37 -19.15
CA PRO A 235 25.75 -14.52 -18.48
C PRO A 235 24.88 -15.37 -19.39
N TYR A 236 24.68 -16.63 -19.01
CA TYR A 236 23.82 -17.56 -19.75
C TYR A 236 22.37 -17.09 -19.87
N SER A 237 21.90 -16.27 -18.92
CA SER A 237 20.55 -15.70 -18.89
C SER A 237 20.28 -14.70 -20.02
N CYS A 238 21.32 -14.13 -20.62
CA CYS A 238 21.24 -13.35 -21.87
C CYS A 238 21.06 -14.21 -23.14
N CYS A 239 21.15 -15.55 -23.07
CA CYS A 239 21.04 -16.39 -24.27
C CYS A 239 19.59 -16.64 -24.70
N VAL A 240 19.38 -16.69 -26.02
CA VAL A 240 18.06 -16.96 -26.62
C VAL A 240 17.56 -18.36 -26.30
N ASN A 241 18.47 -19.34 -26.31
CA ASN A 241 18.21 -20.74 -25.94
C ASN A 241 19.21 -21.18 -24.86
N PRO A 242 18.98 -20.84 -23.59
CA PRO A 242 19.90 -21.17 -22.50
C PRO A 242 19.76 -22.63 -22.03
N PHE A 243 18.68 -23.30 -22.43
CA PHE A 243 18.38 -24.68 -22.05
C PHE A 243 18.72 -25.67 -23.18
N ARG A 244 19.24 -26.83 -22.80
CA ARG A 244 19.40 -28.02 -23.65
C ARG A 244 18.72 -29.21 -22.97
N VAL A 245 18.32 -30.20 -23.76
CA VAL A 245 17.79 -31.47 -23.25
C VAL A 245 18.91 -32.49 -23.30
N ASP A 246 19.16 -33.17 -22.18
CA ASP A 246 20.15 -34.24 -22.04
C ASP A 246 19.62 -35.57 -22.61
N GLU A 247 20.51 -36.57 -22.70
CA GLU A 247 20.17 -37.93 -23.14
C GLU A 247 19.07 -38.57 -22.27
N ASP A 248 19.07 -38.27 -20.96
CA ASP A 248 18.05 -38.67 -19.97
C ASP A 248 16.77 -37.79 -19.99
N GLN A 249 16.56 -36.97 -21.03
CA GLN A 249 15.46 -35.98 -21.15
C GLN A 249 15.42 -34.87 -20.08
N ASN A 250 16.47 -34.72 -19.27
CA ASN A 250 16.57 -33.63 -18.29
C ASN A 250 16.95 -32.29 -18.95
N THR A 251 16.35 -31.20 -18.49
CA THR A 251 16.66 -29.85 -18.97
C THR A 251 17.92 -29.31 -18.28
N ILE A 252 19.03 -29.25 -19.02
CA ILE A 252 20.32 -28.71 -18.55
C ILE A 252 20.49 -27.26 -19.01
N VAL A 253 20.97 -26.40 -18.12
CA VAL A 253 21.35 -25.01 -18.46
C VAL A 253 22.74 -25.00 -19.10
N ASN A 254 22.85 -24.50 -20.32
CA ASN A 254 24.11 -24.24 -20.99
C ASN A 254 24.74 -22.95 -20.45
N THR A 255 25.37 -23.03 -19.28
CA THR A 255 26.03 -21.90 -18.62
C THR A 255 27.14 -21.26 -19.47
N ALA A 256 27.76 -22.03 -20.37
CA ALA A 256 28.79 -21.57 -21.29
C ALA A 256 28.24 -20.85 -22.55
N CYS A 257 26.91 -20.73 -22.71
CA CYS A 257 26.31 -20.14 -23.92
C CYS A 257 26.79 -18.71 -24.23
N GLY A 258 27.00 -17.88 -23.20
CA GLY A 258 27.44 -16.49 -23.35
C GLY A 258 28.94 -16.30 -23.58
N TYR A 259 29.74 -17.38 -23.55
CA TYR A 259 31.21 -17.34 -23.66
C TYR A 259 31.67 -16.72 -24.99
N LYS A 260 32.46 -15.63 -24.91
CA LYS A 260 33.01 -14.88 -26.06
C LYS A 260 32.00 -14.44 -27.13
N THR A 261 30.71 -14.42 -26.80
CA THR A 261 29.65 -14.04 -27.73
C THR A 261 29.78 -12.61 -28.26
N ARG A 262 30.54 -11.74 -27.58
CA ARG A 262 30.78 -10.34 -27.97
C ARG A 262 32.06 -10.13 -28.79
N GLU A 263 32.94 -11.13 -28.89
CA GLU A 263 34.02 -11.20 -29.91
C GLU A 263 33.46 -11.67 -31.27
N MET A 264 32.41 -12.50 -31.24
CA MET A 264 31.87 -13.19 -32.40
C MET A 264 30.80 -12.33 -33.11
N THR A 265 30.80 -12.31 -34.45
CA THR A 265 29.77 -11.61 -35.27
C THR A 265 28.37 -12.26 -35.24
N SER A 266 28.12 -13.17 -34.30
CA SER A 266 26.94 -14.02 -34.22
C SER A 266 25.87 -13.45 -33.28
N SER A 267 25.30 -12.30 -33.65
CA SER A 267 24.29 -11.57 -32.85
C SER A 267 23.01 -12.37 -32.51
N HIS A 268 22.80 -13.54 -33.09
CA HIS A 268 21.60 -14.38 -32.91
C HIS A 268 21.63 -15.32 -31.70
N LEU A 269 22.77 -15.49 -31.00
CA LEU A 269 22.85 -16.39 -29.84
C LEU A 269 22.34 -15.73 -28.54
N ILE A 270 22.44 -14.41 -28.45
CA ILE A 270 22.10 -13.62 -27.26
C ILE A 270 21.03 -12.56 -27.58
N PHE A 271 20.23 -12.19 -26.58
CA PHE A 271 19.29 -11.08 -26.71
C PHE A 271 20.05 -9.76 -26.94
N GLN A 272 19.66 -9.00 -27.96
CA GLN A 272 20.31 -7.72 -28.29
C GLN A 272 19.63 -6.50 -27.64
N MET A 273 18.38 -6.65 -27.19
CA MET A 273 17.63 -5.56 -26.55
C MET A 273 17.96 -5.48 -25.05
N GLY A 274 18.20 -4.27 -24.57
CA GLY A 274 18.33 -3.98 -23.14
C GLY A 274 17.05 -4.21 -22.36
N CYS A 275 17.17 -4.69 -21.13
CA CYS A 275 16.02 -4.95 -20.29
C CYS A 275 15.20 -3.69 -19.96
N LEU A 276 15.81 -2.51 -19.90
CA LEU A 276 15.11 -1.26 -19.61
C LEU A 276 14.10 -0.90 -20.71
N ASP A 277 14.47 -1.07 -21.98
CA ASP A 277 13.61 -0.77 -23.13
C ASP A 277 12.48 -1.81 -23.25
N VAL A 278 12.78 -3.09 -23.00
CA VAL A 278 11.77 -4.15 -22.97
C VAL A 278 10.80 -3.98 -21.81
N ILE A 279 11.28 -3.59 -20.62
CA ILE A 279 10.44 -3.29 -19.44
C ILE A 279 9.51 -2.10 -19.72
N ASP A 280 10.00 -1.01 -20.31
CA ASP A 280 9.16 0.14 -20.69
C ASP A 280 8.09 -0.23 -21.73
N GLY A 281 8.44 -1.02 -22.76
CA GLY A 281 7.49 -1.55 -23.73
C GLY A 281 6.45 -2.49 -23.11
N TRP A 282 6.87 -3.37 -22.21
CA TRP A 282 5.99 -4.30 -21.49
C TRP A 282 5.05 -3.58 -20.53
N ILE A 283 5.53 -2.57 -19.80
CA ILE A 283 4.71 -1.73 -18.92
C ILE A 283 3.64 -1.00 -19.72
N LYS A 284 3.98 -0.39 -20.87
CA LYS A 284 3.01 0.26 -21.76
C LYS A 284 1.93 -0.70 -22.26
N THR A 285 2.32 -1.92 -22.61
CA THR A 285 1.42 -2.97 -23.11
C THR A 285 0.48 -3.49 -22.02
N ASN A 286 1.01 -3.72 -20.82
CA ASN A 286 0.28 -4.30 -19.69
C ASN A 286 -0.34 -3.25 -18.73
N MET A 287 -0.26 -1.96 -19.06
CA MET A 287 -0.76 -0.87 -18.22
C MET A 287 -2.25 -1.02 -17.86
N MET A 288 -3.07 -1.53 -18.79
CA MET A 288 -4.51 -1.71 -18.59
C MET A 288 -4.87 -2.73 -17.50
N PRO A 289 -4.40 -4.00 -17.52
CA PRO A 289 -4.69 -4.95 -16.44
C PRO A 289 -4.12 -4.49 -15.08
N PHE A 290 -2.96 -3.84 -15.04
CA PHE A 290 -2.45 -3.24 -13.78
C PHE A 290 -3.37 -2.13 -13.25
N GLY A 291 -3.85 -1.24 -14.12
CA GLY A 291 -4.81 -0.20 -13.75
C GLY A 291 -6.13 -0.77 -13.23
N VAL A 292 -6.66 -1.82 -13.86
CA VAL A 292 -7.89 -2.49 -13.42
C VAL A 292 -7.70 -3.17 -12.04
N ALA A 293 -6.62 -3.93 -11.85
CA ALA A 293 -6.33 -4.58 -10.58
C ALA A 293 -6.18 -3.57 -9.43
N LEU A 294 -5.50 -2.45 -9.68
CA LEU A 294 -5.35 -1.33 -8.76
C LEU A 294 -6.69 -0.69 -8.38
N ILE A 295 -7.58 -0.43 -9.35
CA ILE A 295 -8.92 0.11 -9.09
C ILE A 295 -9.72 -0.85 -8.19
N ILE A 296 -9.64 -2.16 -8.44
CA ILE A 296 -10.29 -3.18 -7.61
C ILE A 296 -9.77 -3.12 -6.17
N VAL A 297 -8.45 -3.03 -5.95
CA VAL A 297 -7.85 -2.88 -4.62
C VAL A 297 -8.35 -1.62 -3.90
N VAL A 298 -8.39 -0.48 -4.60
CA VAL A 298 -8.91 0.79 -4.06
C VAL A 298 -10.39 0.67 -3.68
N CYS A 299 -11.23 0.06 -4.54
CA CYS A 299 -12.64 -0.17 -4.24
C CYS A 299 -12.82 -1.06 -3.00
N ILE A 300 -12.05 -2.13 -2.87
CA ILE A 300 -12.07 -3.03 -1.69
C ILE A 300 -11.67 -2.27 -0.42
N GLN A 301 -10.61 -1.45 -0.46
CA GLN A 301 -10.20 -0.62 0.67
C GLN A 301 -11.27 0.39 1.08
N MET A 302 -11.89 1.07 0.12
CA MET A 302 -12.96 2.03 0.39
C MET A 302 -14.18 1.34 1.03
N ILE A 303 -14.57 0.16 0.53
CA ILE A 303 -15.64 -0.64 1.13
C ILE A 303 -15.26 -1.04 2.57
N ALA A 304 -14.04 -1.52 2.81
CA ALA A 304 -13.58 -1.89 4.15
C ALA A 304 -13.61 -0.71 5.14
N ILE A 305 -13.20 0.49 4.71
CA ILE A 305 -13.28 1.72 5.50
C ILE A 305 -14.74 2.07 5.79
N CYS A 306 -15.62 2.07 4.79
CA CYS A 306 -17.05 2.36 4.97
C CYS A 306 -17.72 1.38 5.95
N LEU A 307 -17.48 0.08 5.80
CA LEU A 307 -18.02 -0.94 6.69
C LEU A 307 -17.50 -0.77 8.13
N ALA A 308 -16.22 -0.42 8.31
CA ALA A 308 -15.66 -0.14 9.64
C ALA A 308 -16.27 1.12 10.29
N GLN A 309 -16.50 2.20 9.54
CA GLN A 309 -17.13 3.41 10.07
C GLN A 309 -18.62 3.20 10.37
N ASN A 310 -19.34 2.44 9.54
CA ASN A 310 -20.74 2.06 9.80
C ASN A 310 -20.84 1.25 11.10
N LEU A 311 -20.06 0.17 11.22
CA LEU A 311 -20.01 -0.65 12.45
C LEU A 311 -19.65 0.20 13.68
N LYS A 312 -18.71 1.15 13.56
CA LYS A 312 -18.38 2.10 14.64
C LYS A 312 -19.57 2.98 15.02
N SER A 313 -20.32 3.51 14.05
CA SER A 313 -21.51 4.32 14.27
C SER A 313 -22.60 3.53 15.00
N ASP A 314 -22.87 2.29 14.56
CA ASP A 314 -23.88 1.41 15.16
C ASP A 314 -23.55 1.10 16.63
N ILE A 315 -22.29 0.79 16.94
CA ILE A 315 -21.81 0.56 18.32
C ILE A 315 -21.97 1.82 19.18
N LEU A 316 -21.69 3.01 18.64
CA LEU A 316 -21.86 4.28 19.38
C LEU A 316 -23.34 4.60 19.62
N ALA A 317 -24.21 4.35 18.64
CA ALA A 317 -25.66 4.53 18.77
C ALA A 317 -26.25 3.59 19.84
N GLN A 318 -25.83 2.31 19.84
CA GLN A 318 -26.25 1.33 20.86
C GLN A 318 -25.77 1.72 22.26
N LYS A 319 -24.50 2.13 22.43
CA LYS A 319 -23.99 2.65 23.71
C LYS A 319 -24.76 3.89 24.18
N ALA A 320 -25.10 4.81 23.27
CA ALA A 320 -25.90 5.98 23.60
C ALA A 320 -27.33 5.63 24.05
N LYS A 321 -27.94 4.57 23.51
CA LYS A 321 -29.24 4.08 24.00
C LYS A 321 -29.16 3.54 25.42
N TRP A 322 -28.14 2.72 25.73
CA TRP A 322 -27.96 2.16 27.07
C TRP A 322 -27.66 3.22 28.15
N MET A 323 -27.00 4.33 27.80
CA MET A 323 -26.77 5.44 28.74
C MET A 323 -28.00 6.33 29.00
N ASN A 324 -29.05 6.20 28.18
CA ASN A 324 -30.27 7.01 28.27
C ASN A 324 -31.50 6.20 28.74
N SER A 325 -31.29 4.97 29.20
CA SER A 325 -32.31 4.07 29.74
C SER A 325 -32.08 3.77 31.23
#